data_AF-A0A959FKJ3-F1
#
_entry.id   AF-A0A959FKJ3-F1
#
_cell.length_a   1.000
_cell.length_b   1.000
_cell.length_c   1.000
_cell.angle_alpha   90.00
_cell.angle_beta   90.00
_cell.angle_gamma   90.00
#
_symmetry.space_group_name_H-M   'P 1'
#
loop_
_entity.id
_entity.type
_entity.pdbx_description
1 polymer ?
#
loop_
_entity_poly.entity_id
_entity_poly.type
_entity_poly.pdbx_seq_one_letter_code
_entity_poly.pdbx_strand_id
1 'polypeptide(L)'
;MSQLLYYLLIKPLSLLPLSVLHGLSTGLYWLIYRAVGYRKSVVRGNLERSFPEKTPAEIAAIMDDFYRRFCDIVVETIRLFSMSEEELRRRCPVENPEVWNQIAEQGKGFIVFAGHTNNWEFGAQSFQLFLPESYRSVGFYAPLKNDFLNRKMQESRGKFGMWLVSRREVKPFVAEHHREHLAYFLGADQAPKAHGKTFWMTFLHQETPIAFGPEKFAKEFDLPVVYAEVKRYRRGYYGAMLHVTTLDPAS
;
A
#
# COMPACT_ATOMS: atom_id res chain seq x y z
N MET A 1 24.66 6.72 -12.33
CA MET A 1 23.33 7.02 -12.91
C MET A 1 22.23 7.18 -11.87
N SER A 2 21.98 6.19 -11.00
CA SER A 2 20.85 6.25 -10.03
C SER A 2 20.92 7.38 -9.00
N GLN A 3 22.12 7.79 -8.58
CA GLN A 3 22.29 8.96 -7.70
C GLN A 3 21.91 10.27 -8.41
N LEU A 4 22.31 10.43 -9.68
CA LEU A 4 21.94 11.58 -10.49
C LEU A 4 20.43 11.62 -10.70
N LEU A 5 19.80 10.49 -11.05
CA LEU A 5 18.35 10.39 -11.16
C LEU A 5 17.65 10.83 -9.87
N TYR A 6 18.15 10.40 -8.71
CA TYR A 6 17.54 10.78 -7.45
C TYR A 6 17.74 12.27 -7.13
N TYR A 7 18.97 12.78 -7.17
CA TYR A 7 19.26 14.14 -6.74
C TYR A 7 18.85 15.21 -7.76
N LEU A 8 18.82 14.89 -9.06
CA LEU A 8 18.44 15.84 -10.11
C LEU A 8 16.95 15.76 -10.50
N LEU A 9 16.28 14.63 -10.22
CA LEU A 9 14.86 14.46 -10.59
C LEU A 9 13.97 14.17 -9.38
N ILE A 10 14.16 13.04 -8.68
CA ILE A 10 13.21 12.59 -7.64
C ILE A 10 13.15 13.58 -6.47
N LYS A 11 14.31 13.97 -5.92
CA LYS A 11 14.38 14.85 -4.76
C LYS A 11 13.85 16.26 -5.08
N PRO A 12 14.26 16.94 -6.17
CA PRO A 12 13.67 18.23 -6.55
C PRO A 12 12.16 18.15 -6.77
N LEU A 13 11.66 17.13 -7.49
CA LEU A 13 10.23 16.95 -7.68
C LEU A 13 9.50 16.76 -6.35
N SER A 14 10.07 15.98 -5.42
CA SER A 14 9.44 15.75 -4.11
C SER A 14 9.26 17.00 -3.25
N LEU A 15 10.03 18.05 -3.52
CA LEU A 15 9.96 19.34 -2.82
C LEU A 15 8.87 20.25 -3.40
N LEU A 16 8.36 19.95 -4.60
CA LEU A 16 7.31 20.73 -5.22
C LEU A 16 5.98 20.57 -4.48
N PRO A 17 5.13 21.62 -4.44
CA PRO A 17 3.76 21.51 -3.97
C PRO A 17 2.97 20.47 -4.77
N LEU A 18 2.05 19.78 -4.11
CA LEU A 18 1.22 18.77 -4.77
C LEU A 18 0.40 19.30 -5.94
N SER A 19 -0.02 20.58 -5.93
CA SER A 19 -0.71 21.20 -7.05
C SER A 19 0.13 21.20 -8.33
N VAL A 20 1.43 21.48 -8.23
CA VAL A 20 2.37 21.46 -9.36
C VAL A 20 2.59 20.03 -9.83
N LEU A 21 2.81 19.10 -8.90
CA LEU A 21 2.96 17.67 -9.19
C LEU A 21 1.72 17.10 -9.89
N HIS A 22 0.54 17.51 -9.48
CA HIS A 22 -0.74 17.17 -10.12
C HIS A 22 -0.86 17.74 -11.53
N GLY A 23 -0.28 18.91 -11.81
CA GLY A 23 -0.11 19.42 -13.17
C GLY A 23 0.78 18.50 -14.02
N LEU A 24 1.93 18.08 -13.48
CA LEU A 24 2.85 17.15 -14.14
C LEU A 24 2.22 15.77 -14.37
N SER A 25 1.37 15.31 -13.43
CA SER A 25 0.61 14.06 -13.57
C SER A 25 -0.26 14.04 -14.82
N THR A 26 -0.84 15.18 -15.22
CA THR A 26 -1.62 15.27 -16.47
C THR A 26 -0.76 15.00 -17.71
N GLY A 27 0.45 15.57 -17.75
CA GLY A 27 1.41 15.30 -18.83
C GLY A 27 1.91 13.85 -18.80
N LEU A 28 2.17 13.32 -17.61
CA LEU A 28 2.56 11.92 -17.41
C LEU A 28 1.46 10.95 -17.87
N TYR A 29 0.20 11.26 -17.58
CA TYR A 29 -0.96 10.52 -18.08
C TYR A 29 -0.97 10.48 -19.61
N TRP A 30 -0.79 11.62 -20.27
CA TRP A 30 -0.77 11.64 -21.73
C TRP A 30 0.39 10.79 -22.28
N LEU A 31 1.58 10.91 -21.70
CA LEU A 31 2.73 10.12 -22.10
C LEU A 31 2.53 8.61 -21.89
N ILE A 32 2.23 8.19 -20.66
CA ILE A 32 2.11 6.77 -20.27
C ILE A 32 0.93 6.10 -20.97
N TYR A 33 -0.23 6.76 -20.97
CA TYR A 33 -1.45 6.18 -21.50
C TYR A 33 -1.62 6.44 -22.99
N ARG A 34 -1.55 7.70 -23.44
CA ARG A 34 -1.89 8.05 -24.83
C ARG A 34 -0.74 7.74 -25.80
N ALA A 35 0.49 8.13 -25.47
CA ALA A 35 1.64 7.95 -26.37
C ALA A 35 2.27 6.54 -26.28
N VAL A 36 2.67 6.10 -25.08
CA VAL A 36 3.39 4.81 -24.90
C VAL A 36 2.45 3.62 -24.85
N GLY A 37 1.25 3.78 -24.27
CA GLY A 37 0.29 2.68 -24.11
C GLY A 37 0.71 1.64 -23.07
N TYR A 38 1.32 2.07 -21.97
CA TYR A 38 1.86 1.18 -20.93
C TYR A 38 0.83 0.20 -20.39
N ARG A 39 1.02 -1.10 -20.62
CA ARG A 39 0.19 -2.22 -20.10
C ARG A 39 -1.31 -2.14 -20.42
N LYS A 40 -1.70 -1.45 -21.51
CA LYS A 40 -3.11 -1.28 -21.88
C LYS A 40 -3.89 -2.60 -21.98
N SER A 41 -3.31 -3.62 -22.60
CA SER A 41 -3.95 -4.93 -22.76
C SER A 41 -4.22 -5.62 -21.43
N VAL A 42 -3.29 -5.52 -20.48
CA VAL A 42 -3.44 -6.10 -19.13
C VAL A 42 -4.56 -5.39 -18.37
N VAL A 43 -4.54 -4.05 -18.36
CA VAL A 43 -5.56 -3.26 -17.65
C VAL A 43 -6.94 -3.51 -18.24
N ARG A 44 -7.07 -3.43 -19.58
CA ARG A 44 -8.32 -3.72 -20.29
C ARG A 44 -8.83 -5.13 -19.98
N GLY A 45 -7.99 -6.15 -20.14
CA GLY A 45 -8.41 -7.53 -19.91
C GLY A 45 -8.84 -7.79 -18.46
N ASN A 46 -8.20 -7.15 -17.48
CA ASN A 46 -8.64 -7.23 -16.10
C ASN A 46 -10.02 -6.57 -15.91
N LEU A 47 -10.25 -5.38 -16.49
CA LEU A 47 -11.54 -4.69 -16.39
C LEU A 47 -12.67 -5.47 -17.07
N GLU A 48 -12.45 -5.99 -18.27
CA GLU A 48 -13.45 -6.76 -19.03
C GLU A 48 -13.85 -8.04 -18.29
N ARG A 49 -12.90 -8.72 -17.62
CA ARG A 49 -13.21 -9.91 -16.82
C ARG A 49 -13.84 -9.56 -15.47
N SER A 50 -13.40 -8.48 -14.83
CA SER A 50 -13.95 -8.06 -13.53
C SER A 50 -15.35 -7.43 -13.63
N PHE A 51 -15.70 -6.87 -14.79
CA PHE A 51 -16.98 -6.19 -15.02
C PHE A 51 -17.63 -6.67 -16.33
N PRO A 52 -18.02 -7.96 -16.41
CA PRO A 52 -18.55 -8.56 -17.64
C PRO A 52 -19.88 -7.93 -18.10
N GLU A 53 -20.57 -7.23 -17.20
CA GLU A 53 -21.82 -6.52 -17.48
C GLU A 53 -21.64 -5.17 -18.18
N LYS A 54 -20.41 -4.64 -18.22
CA LYS A 54 -20.13 -3.29 -18.77
C LYS A 54 -19.87 -3.31 -20.26
N THR A 55 -20.34 -2.27 -20.92
CA THR A 55 -20.08 -2.03 -22.34
C THR A 55 -18.60 -1.66 -22.58
N PRO A 56 -18.08 -1.83 -23.81
CA PRO A 56 -16.73 -1.41 -24.15
C PRO A 56 -16.45 0.08 -23.90
N ALA A 57 -17.46 0.94 -24.00
CA ALA A 57 -17.35 2.37 -23.73
C ALA A 57 -17.18 2.65 -22.23
N GLU A 58 -17.93 1.97 -21.36
CA GLU A 58 -17.79 2.08 -19.91
C GLU A 58 -16.43 1.55 -19.43
N ILE A 59 -15.99 0.41 -19.98
CA ILE A 59 -14.65 -0.12 -19.72
C ILE A 59 -13.56 0.89 -20.12
N ALA A 60 -13.70 1.52 -21.29
CA ALA A 60 -12.75 2.54 -21.74
C ALA A 60 -12.74 3.79 -20.82
N ALA A 61 -13.90 4.18 -20.29
CA ALA A 61 -14.00 5.28 -19.33
C ALA A 61 -13.31 4.94 -18.00
N ILE A 62 -13.56 3.75 -17.44
CA ILE A 62 -12.89 3.27 -16.22
C ILE A 62 -11.38 3.18 -16.43
N MET A 63 -10.95 2.69 -17.60
CA MET A 63 -9.55 2.62 -17.97
C MET A 63 -8.90 4.02 -18.04
N ASP A 64 -9.57 5.00 -18.63
CA ASP A 64 -9.09 6.39 -18.66
C ASP A 64 -8.88 6.96 -17.25
N ASP A 65 -9.87 6.77 -16.38
CA ASP A 65 -9.83 7.18 -14.98
C ASP A 65 -8.72 6.47 -14.19
N PHE A 66 -8.54 5.17 -14.45
CA PHE A 66 -7.46 4.39 -13.86
C PHE A 66 -6.10 5.01 -14.18
N TYR A 67 -5.81 5.34 -15.45
CA TYR A 67 -4.50 5.90 -15.81
C TYR A 67 -4.28 7.30 -15.25
N ARG A 68 -5.33 8.14 -15.15
CA ARG A 68 -5.24 9.44 -14.49
C ARG A 68 -4.86 9.28 -13.01
N ARG A 69 -5.56 8.38 -12.31
CA ARG A 69 -5.30 8.08 -10.90
C ARG A 69 -3.94 7.42 -10.69
N PHE A 70 -3.53 6.53 -11.59
CA PHE A 70 -2.23 5.89 -11.54
C PHE A 70 -1.09 6.91 -11.62
N CYS A 71 -1.20 7.90 -12.52
CA CYS A 71 -0.21 8.98 -12.62
C CYS A 71 -0.21 9.89 -11.38
N ASP A 72 -1.39 10.12 -10.77
CA ASP A 72 -1.49 10.83 -9.50
C ASP A 72 -0.74 10.09 -8.38
N ILE A 73 -0.97 8.78 -8.24
CA ILE A 73 -0.29 7.95 -7.25
C ILE A 73 1.23 8.02 -7.45
N VAL A 74 1.74 7.99 -8.69
CA VAL A 74 3.17 8.12 -8.97
C VAL A 74 3.73 9.44 -8.43
N VAL A 75 3.14 10.58 -8.78
CA VAL A 75 3.66 11.90 -8.36
C VAL A 75 3.44 12.15 -6.86
N GLU A 76 2.35 11.64 -6.30
CA GLU A 76 2.08 11.68 -4.87
C GLU A 76 3.08 10.83 -4.08
N THR A 77 3.45 9.66 -4.60
CA THR A 77 4.50 8.82 -3.98
C THR A 77 5.86 9.53 -4.01
N ILE A 78 6.17 10.27 -5.07
CA ILE A 78 7.37 11.14 -5.12
C ILE A 78 7.30 12.21 -4.02
N ARG A 79 6.14 12.83 -3.78
CA ARG A 79 5.98 13.82 -2.70
C ARG A 79 6.34 13.25 -1.33
N LEU A 80 6.10 11.96 -1.06
CA LEU A 80 6.44 11.33 0.24
C LEU A 80 7.94 11.41 0.59
N PHE A 81 8.84 11.63 -0.36
CA PHE A 81 10.27 11.85 -0.07
C PHE A 81 10.56 13.10 0.77
N SER A 82 9.68 14.10 0.70
CA SER A 82 9.86 15.37 1.41
C SER A 82 8.59 15.87 2.09
N MET A 83 7.54 15.05 2.17
CA MET A 83 6.31 15.38 2.91
C MET A 83 6.58 15.38 4.42
N SER A 84 6.11 16.39 5.15
CA SER A 84 6.20 16.44 6.60
C SER A 84 5.18 15.52 7.27
N GLU A 85 5.37 15.22 8.55
CA GLU A 85 4.41 14.46 9.35
C GLU A 85 3.04 15.16 9.38
N GLU A 86 3.04 16.46 9.70
CA GLU A 86 1.84 17.29 9.77
C GLU A 86 1.05 17.26 8.45
N GLU A 87 1.74 17.38 7.31
CA GLU A 87 1.08 17.33 6.01
C GLU A 87 0.47 15.95 5.75
N LEU A 88 1.17 14.85 6.10
CA LEU A 88 0.66 13.51 5.90
C LEU A 88 -0.55 13.22 6.80
N ARG A 89 -0.51 13.61 8.08
CA ARG A 89 -1.64 13.48 9.02
C ARG A 89 -2.91 14.13 8.47
N ARG A 90 -2.78 15.33 7.90
CA ARG A 90 -3.90 16.06 7.29
C ARG A 90 -4.42 15.42 6.00
N ARG A 91 -3.54 14.76 5.23
CA ARG A 91 -3.86 14.22 3.91
C ARG A 91 -4.31 12.77 3.92
N CYS A 92 -4.01 12.02 4.97
CA CYS A 92 -4.38 10.62 5.12
C CYS A 92 -4.57 10.29 6.61
N PRO A 93 -5.59 10.87 7.28
CA PRO A 93 -5.90 10.49 8.64
C PRO A 93 -6.41 9.05 8.70
N VAL A 94 -6.17 8.39 9.83
CA VAL A 94 -6.95 7.22 10.23
C VAL A 94 -8.29 7.74 10.78
N GLU A 95 -9.40 7.29 10.21
CA GLU A 95 -10.74 7.80 10.49
C GLU A 95 -11.25 7.40 11.88
N ASN A 96 -10.87 6.19 12.32
CA ASN A 96 -11.28 5.57 13.57
C ASN A 96 -10.07 5.03 14.35
N PRO A 97 -9.15 5.91 14.81
CA PRO A 97 -7.90 5.50 15.46
C PRO A 97 -8.12 4.75 16.79
N GLU A 98 -9.30 4.87 17.40
CA GLU A 98 -9.71 4.12 18.60
C GLU A 98 -9.65 2.60 18.42
N VAL A 99 -9.78 2.09 17.19
CA VAL A 99 -9.60 0.66 16.89
C VAL A 99 -8.20 0.19 17.27
N TRP A 100 -7.17 1.03 17.09
CA TRP A 100 -5.83 0.67 17.53
C TRP A 100 -5.71 0.52 19.04
N ASN A 101 -6.40 1.37 19.80
CA ASN A 101 -6.39 1.30 21.25
C ASN A 101 -7.07 0.01 21.74
N GLN A 102 -8.24 -0.34 21.17
CA GLN A 102 -8.96 -1.57 21.50
C GLN A 102 -8.11 -2.84 21.27
N ILE A 103 -7.29 -2.84 20.22
CA ILE A 103 -6.42 -3.99 19.94
C ILE A 103 -5.20 -3.97 20.85
N ALA A 104 -4.65 -2.78 21.10
CA ALA A 104 -3.50 -2.60 21.98
C ALA A 104 -3.79 -3.02 23.43
N GLU A 105 -5.05 -2.94 23.88
CA GLU A 105 -5.50 -3.44 25.20
C GLU A 105 -5.24 -4.94 25.40
N GLN A 106 -5.10 -5.72 24.32
CA GLN A 106 -4.74 -7.14 24.42
C GLN A 106 -3.27 -7.38 24.79
N GLY A 107 -2.42 -6.35 24.71
CA GLY A 107 -0.99 -6.44 25.02
C GLY A 107 -0.19 -7.31 24.03
N LYS A 108 -0.70 -7.53 22.82
CA LYS A 108 -0.06 -8.32 21.76
C LYS A 108 0.10 -7.49 20.49
N GLY A 109 1.06 -7.86 19.65
CA GLY A 109 1.12 -7.37 18.27
C GLY A 109 -0.12 -7.76 17.48
N PHE A 110 -0.32 -7.15 16.31
CA PHE A 110 -1.46 -7.44 15.44
C PHE A 110 -1.10 -7.27 13.97
N ILE A 111 -1.90 -7.90 13.10
CA ILE A 111 -1.77 -7.83 11.65
C ILE A 111 -2.70 -6.76 11.12
N VAL A 112 -2.16 -5.88 10.29
CA VAL A 112 -2.95 -4.98 9.46
C VAL A 112 -2.80 -5.41 8.01
N PHE A 113 -3.89 -5.86 7.39
CA PHE A 113 -3.86 -6.17 5.97
C PHE A 113 -4.57 -5.09 5.15
N ALA A 114 -4.06 -4.85 3.95
CA ALA A 114 -4.60 -3.84 3.03
C ALA A 114 -4.49 -4.32 1.57
N GLY A 115 -5.28 -3.70 0.70
CA GLY A 115 -5.15 -3.85 -0.75
C GLY A 115 -4.34 -2.70 -1.37
N HIS A 116 -3.77 -2.91 -2.55
CA HIS A 116 -3.14 -1.87 -3.37
C HIS A 116 -4.23 -1.02 -4.07
N THR A 117 -5.09 -0.40 -3.26
CA THR A 117 -6.21 0.44 -3.68
C THR A 117 -5.96 1.90 -3.32
N ASN A 118 -6.44 2.82 -4.15
CA ASN A 118 -6.21 4.26 -3.99
C ASN A 118 -4.71 4.56 -3.77
N ASN A 119 -4.35 5.52 -2.91
CA ASN A 119 -2.96 5.79 -2.58
C ASN A 119 -2.57 5.05 -1.30
N TRP A 120 -2.28 3.75 -1.44
CA TRP A 120 -1.84 2.91 -0.33
C TRP A 120 -0.48 3.33 0.24
N GLU A 121 0.35 4.07 -0.51
CA GLU A 121 1.64 4.58 -0.01
C GLU A 121 1.43 5.68 1.05
N PHE A 122 0.42 6.55 0.85
CA PHE A 122 0.00 7.51 1.87
C PHE A 122 -0.52 6.76 3.10
N GLY A 123 -1.40 5.78 2.90
CA GLY A 123 -1.92 4.93 3.97
C GLY A 123 -0.81 4.29 4.78
N ALA A 124 0.04 3.49 4.12
CA ALA A 124 1.16 2.77 4.72
C ALA A 124 2.08 3.66 5.57
N GLN A 125 2.45 4.83 5.05
CA GLN A 125 3.30 5.77 5.80
C GLN A 125 2.55 6.51 6.91
N SER A 126 1.24 6.74 6.75
CA SER A 126 0.44 7.46 7.74
C SER A 126 0.13 6.62 8.97
N PHE A 127 0.00 5.29 8.86
CA PHE A 127 -0.46 4.46 9.96
C PHE A 127 0.40 4.58 11.22
N GLN A 128 1.73 4.62 11.08
CA GLN A 128 2.66 4.82 12.20
C GLN A 128 2.31 6.06 13.04
N LEU A 129 1.75 7.09 12.41
CA LEU A 129 1.43 8.37 13.06
C LEU A 129 0.20 8.26 13.97
N PHE A 130 -0.66 7.26 13.76
CA PHE A 130 -1.90 7.09 14.50
C PHE A 130 -1.89 5.86 15.41
N LEU A 131 -0.82 5.06 15.39
CA LEU A 131 -0.64 3.97 16.35
C LEU A 131 -0.38 4.52 17.76
N PRO A 132 -0.72 3.75 18.81
CA PRO A 132 -0.28 4.06 20.17
C PRO A 132 1.24 4.20 20.24
N GLU A 133 1.74 5.07 21.11
CA GLU A 133 3.19 5.35 21.22
C GLU A 133 4.03 4.11 21.56
N SER A 134 3.43 3.14 22.26
CA SER A 134 4.05 1.86 22.58
C SER A 134 4.15 0.91 21.39
N TYR A 135 3.53 1.23 20.25
CA TYR A 135 3.49 0.38 19.06
C TYR A 135 4.36 0.92 17.93
N ARG A 136 4.88 -0.03 17.15
CA ARG A 136 5.61 0.27 15.93
C ARG A 136 5.06 -0.51 14.74
N SER A 137 4.87 0.18 13.64
CA SER A 137 4.48 -0.41 12.36
C SER A 137 5.65 -1.12 11.69
N VAL A 138 5.36 -2.24 11.05
CA VAL A 138 6.32 -3.03 10.27
C VAL A 138 5.76 -3.22 8.87
N GLY A 139 6.42 -2.64 7.87
CA GLY A 139 6.09 -2.83 6.46
C GLY A 139 7.02 -3.84 5.80
N PHE A 140 6.46 -4.78 5.05
CA PHE A 140 7.25 -5.74 4.28
C PHE A 140 7.44 -5.27 2.83
N TYR A 141 8.68 -5.28 2.34
CA TYR A 141 9.00 -4.75 1.01
C TYR A 141 9.81 -5.73 0.16
N ALA A 142 9.69 -5.62 -1.16
CA ALA A 142 10.57 -6.32 -2.09
C ALA A 142 11.83 -5.47 -2.34
N PRO A 143 13.04 -5.96 -2.01
CA PRO A 143 14.26 -5.19 -2.25
C PRO A 143 14.43 -4.81 -3.72
N LEU A 144 14.75 -3.54 -3.99
CA LEU A 144 15.11 -3.07 -5.32
C LEU A 144 16.51 -3.56 -5.69
N LYS A 145 16.73 -3.88 -6.97
CA LYS A 145 18.05 -4.30 -7.47
C LYS A 145 19.15 -3.24 -7.30
N ASN A 146 18.77 -1.97 -7.22
CA ASN A 146 19.72 -0.87 -7.05
C ASN A 146 19.80 -0.46 -5.58
N ASP A 147 20.92 -0.72 -4.93
CA ASP A 147 21.09 -0.51 -3.48
C ASP A 147 20.88 0.94 -3.04
N PHE A 148 21.34 1.90 -3.85
CA PHE A 148 21.16 3.32 -3.55
C PHE A 148 19.67 3.70 -3.53
N LEU A 149 18.92 3.35 -4.58
CA LEU A 149 17.48 3.60 -4.62
C LEU A 149 16.72 2.79 -3.56
N ASN A 150 17.16 1.56 -3.29
CA ASN A 150 16.61 0.71 -2.23
C ASN A 150 16.73 1.39 -0.87
N ARG A 151 17.90 1.97 -0.56
CA ARG A 151 18.12 2.73 0.67
C ARG A 151 17.27 4.01 0.71
N LYS A 152 17.18 4.76 -0.40
CA LYS A 152 16.34 5.97 -0.46
C LYS A 152 14.85 5.67 -0.27
N MET A 153 14.33 4.59 -0.84
CA MET A 153 12.96 4.15 -0.56
C MET A 153 12.76 3.81 0.92
N GLN A 154 13.72 3.10 1.53
CA GLN A 154 13.66 2.75 2.94
C GLN A 154 13.68 3.99 3.85
N GLU A 155 14.62 4.92 3.60
CA GLU A 155 14.68 6.21 4.30
C GLU A 155 13.35 6.95 4.20
N SER A 156 12.78 7.06 2.99
CA SER A 156 11.51 7.77 2.79
C SER A 156 10.35 7.10 3.53
N ARG A 157 10.20 5.78 3.40
CA ARG A 157 9.10 5.03 4.01
C ARG A 157 9.23 4.94 5.52
N GLY A 158 10.44 4.80 6.06
CA GLY A 158 10.72 4.66 7.48
C GLY A 158 10.93 5.97 8.26
N LYS A 159 10.93 7.14 7.61
CA LYS A 159 11.24 8.44 8.25
C LYS A 159 10.38 8.80 9.46
N PHE A 160 9.20 8.20 9.62
CA PHE A 160 8.31 8.41 10.77
C PHE A 160 8.32 7.26 11.79
N GLY A 161 9.27 6.33 11.68
CA GLY A 161 9.47 5.26 12.67
C GLY A 161 9.00 3.87 12.23
N MET A 162 8.39 3.73 11.04
CA MET A 162 8.05 2.42 10.48
C MET A 162 9.31 1.59 10.24
N TRP A 163 9.29 0.35 10.70
CA TRP A 163 10.30 -0.64 10.35
C TRP A 163 10.03 -1.25 8.97
N LEU A 164 11.09 -1.39 8.18
CA LEU A 164 11.00 -2.02 6.87
C LEU A 164 11.79 -3.30 6.83
N VAL A 165 11.07 -4.40 6.63
CA VAL A 165 11.62 -5.74 6.60
C VAL A 165 11.50 -6.30 5.19
N SER A 166 12.58 -6.91 4.70
CA SER A 166 12.54 -7.58 3.41
C SER A 166 11.46 -8.67 3.43
N ARG A 167 10.68 -8.78 2.36
CA ARG A 167 9.66 -9.84 2.22
C ARG A 167 10.24 -11.27 2.30
N ARG A 168 11.56 -11.42 2.18
CA ARG A 168 12.29 -12.69 2.35
C ARG A 168 12.35 -13.13 3.82
N GLU A 169 12.29 -12.17 4.74
CA GLU A 169 12.45 -12.35 6.18
C GLU A 169 11.12 -12.30 6.94
N VAL A 170 9.97 -12.27 6.27
CA VAL A 170 8.66 -12.08 6.92
C VAL A 170 8.43 -13.13 8.01
N LYS A 171 8.57 -14.42 7.66
CA LYS A 171 8.34 -15.50 8.62
C LYS A 171 9.30 -15.46 9.82
N PRO A 172 10.64 -15.45 9.64
CA PRO A 172 11.54 -15.41 10.79
C PRO A 172 11.34 -14.16 11.64
N PHE A 173 11.10 -12.99 11.01
CA PHE A 173 10.85 -11.75 11.73
C PHE A 173 9.59 -11.81 12.60
N VAL A 174 8.47 -12.28 12.04
CA VAL A 174 7.23 -12.42 12.84
C VAL A 174 7.43 -13.46 13.94
N ALA A 175 8.10 -14.58 13.67
CA ALA A 175 8.36 -15.60 14.68
C ALA A 175 9.18 -15.06 15.87
N GLU A 176 10.17 -14.22 15.60
CA GLU A 176 11.00 -13.57 16.62
C GLU A 176 10.23 -12.49 17.40
N HIS A 177 9.45 -11.66 16.72
CA HIS A 177 8.89 -10.44 17.29
C HIS A 177 7.38 -10.47 17.60
N HIS A 178 6.65 -11.56 17.34
CA HIS A 178 5.17 -11.61 17.49
C HIS A 178 4.64 -11.22 18.87
N ARG A 179 5.47 -11.29 19.91
CA ARG A 179 5.13 -10.90 21.29
C ARG A 179 5.39 -9.43 21.59
N GLU A 180 6.04 -8.71 20.68
CA GLU A 180 6.26 -7.28 20.80
C GLU A 180 5.02 -6.50 20.34
N HIS A 181 4.95 -5.24 20.73
CA HIS A 181 3.88 -4.31 20.32
C HIS A 181 4.10 -3.83 18.88
N LEU A 182 3.95 -4.75 17.92
CA LEU A 182 4.15 -4.48 16.50
C LEU A 182 2.85 -4.60 15.72
N ALA A 183 2.65 -3.66 14.79
CA ALA A 183 1.59 -3.69 13.80
C ALA A 183 2.17 -4.15 12.45
N TYR A 184 1.88 -5.38 12.04
CA TYR A 184 2.43 -5.99 10.82
C TYR A 184 1.59 -5.65 9.59
N PHE A 185 2.08 -4.76 8.73
CA PHE A 185 1.39 -4.31 7.52
C PHE A 185 1.67 -5.24 6.33
N LEU A 186 0.63 -5.92 5.86
CA LEU A 186 0.70 -6.90 4.78
C LEU A 186 -0.24 -6.51 3.61
N GLY A 187 0.31 -6.42 2.40
CA GLY A 187 -0.49 -6.37 1.17
C GLY A 187 -0.95 -7.78 0.78
N ALA A 188 -2.26 -7.99 0.63
CA ALA A 188 -2.86 -9.33 0.50
C ALA A 188 -3.65 -9.57 -0.80
N ASP A 189 -3.56 -8.68 -1.78
CA ASP A 189 -4.37 -8.65 -3.01
C ASP A 189 -3.57 -9.02 -4.28
N GLN A 190 -2.31 -9.43 -4.15
CA GLN A 190 -1.49 -9.85 -5.28
C GLN A 190 -1.38 -11.38 -5.37
N ALA A 191 -1.55 -11.90 -6.58
CA ALA A 191 -1.34 -13.31 -6.85
C ALA A 191 0.09 -13.75 -6.48
N PRO A 192 0.25 -14.88 -5.76
CA PRO A 192 1.56 -15.43 -5.45
C PRO A 192 2.26 -15.89 -6.74
N LYS A 193 3.60 -15.97 -6.69
CA LYS A 193 4.34 -16.69 -7.73
C LYS A 193 4.04 -18.18 -7.62
N ALA A 194 4.07 -18.90 -8.74
CA ALA A 194 3.61 -20.28 -8.93
C ALA A 194 4.30 -21.39 -8.08
N HIS A 195 5.04 -21.04 -7.03
CA HIS A 195 5.77 -21.99 -6.19
C HIS A 195 5.24 -21.89 -4.75
N GLY A 196 4.43 -22.88 -4.34
CA GLY A 196 3.97 -23.02 -2.97
C GLY A 196 2.51 -23.47 -2.85
N LYS A 197 2.03 -23.65 -1.62
CA LYS A 197 0.61 -23.84 -1.34
C LYS A 197 -0.09 -22.51 -1.61
N THR A 198 -1.10 -22.52 -2.47
CA THR A 198 -1.95 -21.35 -2.78
C THR A 198 -3.41 -21.74 -2.57
N PHE A 199 -4.20 -20.80 -2.06
CA PHE A 199 -5.64 -20.95 -2.01
C PHE A 199 -6.21 -20.48 -3.34
N TRP A 200 -7.06 -21.27 -3.98
CA TRP A 200 -7.73 -20.86 -5.21
C TRP A 200 -9.16 -20.47 -4.89
N MET A 201 -9.58 -19.31 -5.39
CA MET A 201 -10.97 -18.88 -5.33
C MET A 201 -11.35 -18.11 -6.57
N THR A 202 -12.65 -18.07 -6.83
CA THR A 202 -13.19 -17.11 -7.79
C THR A 202 -13.19 -15.72 -7.15
N PHE A 203 -12.38 -14.81 -7.70
CA PHE A 203 -12.33 -13.40 -7.31
C PHE A 203 -12.53 -12.53 -8.54
N LEU A 204 -13.49 -11.60 -8.49
CA LEU A 204 -13.86 -10.74 -9.62
C LEU A 204 -14.06 -11.54 -10.93
N HIS A 205 -14.91 -12.57 -10.84
CA HIS A 205 -15.28 -13.47 -11.94
C HIS A 205 -14.11 -14.27 -12.57
N GLN A 206 -13.01 -14.43 -11.85
CA GLN A 206 -11.81 -15.10 -12.35
C GLN A 206 -11.26 -16.06 -11.30
N GLU A 207 -10.84 -17.25 -11.73
CA GLU A 207 -10.05 -18.15 -10.90
C GLU A 207 -8.71 -17.48 -10.58
N THR A 208 -8.51 -17.18 -9.30
CA THR A 208 -7.38 -16.38 -8.82
C THR A 208 -6.67 -17.12 -7.71
N PRO A 209 -5.35 -17.34 -7.81
CA PRO A 209 -4.57 -17.85 -6.70
C PRO A 209 -4.33 -16.75 -5.67
N ILE A 210 -4.58 -17.06 -4.42
CA ILE A 210 -4.37 -16.20 -3.25
C ILE A 210 -3.25 -16.81 -2.42
N ALA A 211 -2.34 -15.95 -1.98
CA ALA A 211 -1.26 -16.34 -1.07
C ALA A 211 -1.81 -16.55 0.33
N PHE A 212 -1.42 -17.64 0.99
CA PHE A 212 -1.60 -17.76 2.43
C PHE A 212 -0.62 -16.80 3.13
N GLY A 213 -1.11 -15.87 3.95
CA GLY A 213 -0.28 -14.84 4.56
C GLY A 213 -0.87 -14.34 5.88
N PRO A 214 -1.68 -13.26 5.86
CA PRO A 214 -2.29 -12.70 7.07
C PRO A 214 -3.01 -13.75 7.91
N GLU A 215 -3.82 -14.61 7.32
CA GLU A 215 -4.62 -15.62 8.02
C GLU A 215 -3.74 -16.72 8.65
N LYS A 216 -2.67 -17.12 7.96
CA LYS A 216 -1.73 -18.11 8.48
C LYS A 216 -0.96 -17.55 9.67
N PHE A 217 -0.43 -16.34 9.57
CA PHE A 217 0.29 -15.71 10.68
C PHE A 217 -0.62 -15.40 11.85
N ALA A 218 -1.87 -14.98 11.59
CA ALA A 218 -2.86 -14.77 12.63
C ALA A 218 -3.08 -16.04 13.46
N LYS A 219 -3.25 -17.20 12.81
CA LYS A 219 -3.44 -18.48 13.50
C LYS A 219 -2.17 -19.03 14.16
N GLU A 220 -1.03 -18.95 13.47
CA GLU A 220 0.24 -19.50 13.96
C GLU A 220 0.77 -18.74 15.18
N PHE A 221 0.51 -17.43 15.27
CA PHE A 221 1.06 -16.56 16.30
C PHE A 221 0.01 -15.88 17.19
N ASP A 222 -1.27 -16.24 17.04
CA ASP A 222 -2.38 -15.66 17.79
C ASP A 222 -2.42 -14.12 17.73
N LEU A 223 -2.36 -13.61 16.49
CA LEU A 223 -2.33 -12.17 16.20
C LEU A 223 -3.69 -11.68 15.70
N PRO A 224 -4.34 -10.71 16.39
CA PRO A 224 -5.54 -10.03 15.90
C PRO A 224 -5.35 -9.47 14.49
N VAL A 225 -6.44 -9.37 13.74
CA VAL A 225 -6.42 -8.97 12.33
C VAL A 225 -7.34 -7.80 12.08
N VAL A 226 -6.80 -6.77 11.43
CA VAL A 226 -7.53 -5.58 10.98
C VAL A 226 -7.36 -5.40 9.48
N TYR A 227 -8.46 -5.13 8.79
CA TYR A 227 -8.42 -4.62 7.43
C TYR A 227 -8.32 -3.10 7.43
N ALA A 228 -7.32 -2.55 6.75
CA ALA A 228 -7.20 -1.12 6.53
C ALA A 228 -7.66 -0.75 5.11
N GLU A 229 -8.80 -0.09 5.02
CA GLU A 229 -9.39 0.40 3.77
C GLU A 229 -8.92 1.84 3.51
N VAL A 230 -8.09 2.04 2.49
CA VAL A 230 -7.69 3.40 2.07
C VAL A 230 -8.76 3.98 1.13
N LYS A 231 -9.44 5.03 1.59
CA LYS A 231 -10.45 5.78 0.84
C LYS A 231 -9.85 7.03 0.22
N ARG A 232 -10.36 7.41 -0.95
CA ARG A 232 -10.02 8.69 -1.59
C ARG A 232 -11.21 9.64 -1.47
N TYR A 233 -11.00 10.79 -0.84
CA TYR A 233 -12.01 11.84 -0.77
C TYR A 233 -11.90 12.80 -1.94
N ARG A 234 -10.66 13.21 -2.25
CA ARG A 234 -10.34 14.05 -3.41
C ARG A 234 -8.88 13.87 -3.78
N ARG A 235 -8.45 14.47 -4.88
CA ARG A 235 -7.06 14.40 -5.35
C ARG A 235 -6.09 14.86 -4.25
N GLY A 236 -5.10 14.03 -3.91
CA GLY A 236 -4.14 14.30 -2.84
C GLY A 236 -4.68 14.29 -1.39
N TYR A 237 -5.92 13.83 -1.18
CA TYR A 237 -6.52 13.66 0.16
C TYR A 237 -7.30 12.34 0.25
N TYR A 238 -6.86 11.54 1.20
CA TYR A 238 -7.28 10.17 1.45
C TYR A 238 -7.68 10.04 2.92
N GLY A 239 -8.23 8.89 3.30
CA GLY A 239 -8.48 8.49 4.68
C GLY A 239 -8.29 6.99 4.79
N ALA A 240 -7.99 6.49 5.99
CA ALA A 240 -7.93 5.07 6.23
C ALA A 240 -8.97 4.66 7.27
N MET A 241 -9.90 3.80 6.86
CA MET A 241 -10.90 3.20 7.74
C MET A 241 -10.43 1.82 8.18
N LEU A 242 -10.50 1.56 9.47
CA LEU A 242 -10.07 0.30 10.07
C LEU A 242 -11.28 -0.59 10.33
N HIS A 243 -11.20 -1.84 9.91
CA HIS A 243 -12.25 -2.83 10.12
C HIS A 243 -11.65 -4.03 10.86
N VAL A 244 -12.09 -4.23 12.11
CA VAL A 244 -11.68 -5.40 12.89
C VAL A 244 -12.22 -6.65 12.21
N THR A 245 -11.33 -7.55 11.81
CA THR A 245 -11.69 -8.80 11.15
C THR A 245 -11.83 -9.92 12.16
N THR A 246 -10.84 -10.07 13.04
CA THR A 246 -10.93 -10.95 14.21
C THR A 246 -9.99 -10.46 15.32
N LEU A 247 -10.44 -10.60 16.57
CA LEU A 247 -9.63 -10.39 17.77
C LEU A 247 -9.12 -11.70 18.38
N ASP A 248 -9.67 -12.83 17.92
CA ASP A 248 -9.36 -14.18 18.37
C ASP A 248 -9.20 -15.06 17.11
N PRO A 249 -7.99 -15.12 16.54
CA PRO A 249 -7.75 -15.88 15.31
C PRO A 249 -7.55 -17.39 15.56
N ALA A 250 -7.28 -17.79 16.81
CA ALA A 250 -6.95 -19.17 17.19
C ALA A 250 -8.18 -20.05 17.45
N SER A 251 -9.37 -19.45 17.54
CA SER A 251 -10.67 -20.11 17.69
C SER A 251 -11.26 -20.70 16.41
#